data_AF-A0A9E3EJT2-F1
#
_entry.id   AF-A0A9E3EJT2-F1
#
_cell.length_a   1.000
_cell.length_b   1.000
_cell.length_c   1.000
_cell.angle_alpha   90.00
_cell.angle_beta   90.00
_cell.angle_gamma   90.00
#
_symmetry.space_group_name_H-M   'P 1'
#
loop_
_entity.id
_entity.type
_entity.pdbx_description
1 polymer ?
#
loop_
_entity_poly.entity_id
_entity_poly.type
_entity_poly.pdbx_seq_one_letter_code
_entity_poly.pdbx_strand_id
1 'polypeptide(L)'
;MSQRLEIVAPDTAPPVWAALRNEAAHAAQVEPGLASLLHSTILKHDNLAAALSYQLARKLGDQELRAMSVREIAEEAYTADSNLIAGAEADLRAVFERDPACRGYMQPFLFFKGFLALQTQRVAHWLWAQHRETLAFYLQSRSSEEFQVDIHPATRIGSGVFVDHGTGIVIGETAVIGDDVS
;
A
#
# COMPACT_ATOMS: atom_id res chain seq x y z
N MET A 1 -2.06 28.66 -1.75
CA MET A 1 -1.61 28.02 -0.50
C MET A 1 -0.10 27.88 -0.57
N SER A 2 0.64 28.43 0.38
CA SER A 2 2.10 28.39 0.41
C SER A 2 2.56 26.95 0.65
N GLN A 3 3.25 26.35 -0.32
CA GLN A 3 3.93 25.06 -0.12
C GLN A 3 5.04 25.30 0.91
N ARG A 4 4.84 24.79 2.12
CA ARG A 4 5.88 24.75 3.14
C ARG A 4 6.91 23.72 2.66
N LEU A 5 8.02 24.20 2.11
CA LEU A 5 9.16 23.36 1.73
C LEU A 5 9.71 22.72 3.01
N GLU A 6 9.60 21.40 3.14
CA GLU A 6 10.28 20.66 4.19
C GLU A 6 11.78 20.66 3.90
N ILE A 7 12.56 21.18 4.85
CA ILE A 7 14.02 21.13 4.80
C ILE A 7 14.43 19.71 5.21
N VAL A 8 14.76 18.87 4.24
CA VAL A 8 15.34 17.54 4.46
C VAL A 8 16.83 17.72 4.72
N ALA A 9 17.36 17.10 5.79
CA ALA A 9 18.80 17.10 6.04
C ALA A 9 19.52 16.37 4.89
N PRO A 10 20.68 16.86 4.43
CA PRO A 10 21.34 16.32 3.23
C PRO A 10 21.71 14.83 3.31
N ASP A 11 21.82 14.28 4.53
CA ASP A 11 22.20 12.88 4.78
C ASP A 11 21.01 11.96 5.08
N THR A 12 19.77 12.48 5.07
CA THR A 12 18.55 11.67 5.26
C THR A 12 17.87 11.39 3.93
N ALA A 13 17.55 10.11 3.68
CA ALA A 13 16.74 9.72 2.52
C ALA A 13 15.43 10.55 2.52
N PRO A 14 14.99 11.04 1.35
CA PRO A 14 13.81 11.88 1.28
C PRO A 14 12.59 11.15 1.83
N PRO A 15 11.65 11.84 2.51
CA PRO A 15 10.42 11.21 2.97
C PRO A 15 9.71 10.50 1.82
N VAL A 16 9.28 9.25 2.05
CA VAL A 16 8.67 8.39 1.02
C VAL A 16 7.55 9.10 0.27
N TRP A 17 6.67 9.81 1.02
CA TRP A 17 5.58 10.55 0.42
C TRP A 17 6.04 11.69 -0.51
N ALA A 18 7.04 12.48 -0.12
CA ALA A 18 7.55 13.57 -0.93
C ALA A 18 8.20 13.05 -2.22
N ALA A 19 8.99 11.97 -2.11
CA ALA A 19 9.58 11.29 -3.26
C ALA A 19 8.50 10.74 -4.21
N LEU A 20 7.51 10.01 -3.68
CA LEU A 20 6.39 9.47 -4.44
C LEU A 20 5.62 10.55 -5.21
N ARG A 21 5.34 11.70 -4.58
CA ARG A 21 4.68 12.84 -5.25
C ARG A 21 5.52 13.43 -6.37
N ASN A 22 6.82 13.61 -6.14
CA ASN A 22 7.74 14.17 -7.14
C ASN A 22 7.86 13.25 -8.35
N GLU A 23 8.01 11.95 -8.12
CA GLU A 23 8.01 10.92 -9.18
C GLU A 23 6.71 10.94 -9.98
N ALA A 24 5.56 10.98 -9.30
CA ALA A 24 4.25 11.03 -9.95
C ALA A 24 4.04 12.33 -10.76
N ALA A 25 4.53 13.47 -10.27
CA ALA A 25 4.42 14.74 -10.97
C ALA A 25 5.27 14.75 -12.24
N HIS A 26 6.49 14.20 -12.16
CA HIS A 26 7.35 14.03 -13.32
C HIS A 26 6.73 13.07 -14.34
N ALA A 27 6.27 11.89 -13.89
CA ALA A 27 5.66 10.89 -14.75
C ALA A 27 4.39 11.42 -15.45
N ALA A 28 3.58 12.25 -14.79
CA ALA A 28 2.39 12.85 -15.40
C ALA A 28 2.71 13.84 -16.53
N GLN A 29 3.90 14.46 -16.50
CA GLN A 29 4.37 15.35 -17.56
C GLN A 29 4.94 14.56 -18.74
N VAL A 30 5.69 13.50 -18.46
CA VAL A 30 6.39 12.69 -19.46
C VAL A 30 5.46 11.70 -20.16
N GLU A 31 4.44 11.19 -19.46
CA GLU A 31 3.45 10.23 -19.98
C GLU A 31 2.01 10.75 -19.80
N PRO A 32 1.52 11.63 -20.70
CA PRO A 32 0.20 12.22 -20.60
C PRO A 32 -0.95 11.20 -20.57
N GLY A 33 -0.76 10.00 -21.16
CA GLY A 33 -1.77 8.93 -21.15
C GLY A 33 -2.11 8.42 -19.75
N LEU A 34 -1.18 8.56 -18.80
CA LEU A 34 -1.38 8.16 -17.40
C LEU A 34 -1.58 9.34 -16.45
N ALA A 35 -1.58 10.59 -16.95
CA ALA A 35 -1.69 11.77 -16.10
C ALA A 35 -2.94 11.74 -15.20
N SER A 36 -4.11 11.38 -15.74
CA SER A 36 -5.34 11.27 -14.94
C SER A 36 -5.26 10.23 -13.83
N LEU A 37 -4.61 9.09 -14.09
CA LEU A 37 -4.35 8.05 -13.09
C LEU A 37 -3.45 8.59 -11.98
N LEU A 38 -2.33 9.21 -12.34
CA LEU A 38 -1.34 9.75 -11.39
C LEU A 38 -1.92 10.88 -10.54
N HIS A 39 -2.69 11.77 -11.17
CA HIS A 39 -3.40 12.83 -10.47
C HIS A 39 -4.43 12.28 -9.50
N SER A 40 -5.27 11.35 -9.97
CA SER A 40 -6.34 10.80 -9.15
C SER A 40 -5.83 9.92 -8.00
N THR A 41 -4.66 9.32 -8.14
CA THR A 41 -4.14 8.33 -7.18
C THR A 41 -3.11 8.90 -6.20
N ILE A 42 -2.30 9.86 -6.64
CA ILE A 42 -1.18 10.39 -5.84
C ILE A 42 -1.33 11.91 -5.67
N LEU A 43 -1.35 12.66 -6.78
CA LEU A 43 -1.12 14.12 -6.70
C LEU A 43 -2.26 14.91 -6.04
N LYS A 44 -3.50 14.40 -6.08
CA LYS A 44 -4.66 15.05 -5.44
C LYS A 44 -4.73 14.86 -3.92
N HIS A 45 -3.96 13.94 -3.36
CA HIS A 45 -4.00 13.60 -1.95
C HIS A 45 -2.98 14.41 -1.14
N ASP A 46 -3.22 14.60 0.15
CA ASP A 46 -2.32 15.38 1.01
C ASP A 46 -1.23 14.52 1.68
N ASN A 47 -1.49 13.22 1.87
CA ASN A 47 -0.59 12.30 2.56
C ASN A 47 -0.67 10.87 1.98
N LEU A 48 0.28 10.02 2.39
CA LEU A 48 0.38 8.63 1.95
C LEU A 48 -0.86 7.81 2.31
N ALA A 49 -1.46 8.02 3.49
CA ALA A 49 -2.64 7.28 3.93
C ALA A 49 -3.82 7.48 2.98
N ALA A 50 -4.10 8.72 2.60
CA ALA A 50 -5.19 9.07 1.68
C ALA A 50 -4.94 8.57 0.26
N ALA A 51 -3.68 8.55 -0.20
CA ALA A 51 -3.31 7.99 -1.49
C ALA A 51 -3.43 6.46 -1.49
N LEU A 52 -2.95 5.81 -0.44
CA LEU A 52 -2.96 4.35 -0.30
C LEU A 52 -4.39 3.81 -0.13
N SER A 53 -5.25 4.48 0.64
CA SER A 53 -6.67 4.10 0.76
C SER A 53 -7.37 4.16 -0.60
N TYR A 54 -7.10 5.21 -1.39
CA TYR A 54 -7.63 5.33 -2.75
C TYR A 54 -7.06 4.28 -3.71
N GLN A 55 -5.78 3.95 -3.60
CA GLN A 55 -5.13 2.91 -4.39
C GLN A 55 -5.72 1.53 -4.11
N LEU A 56 -5.88 1.16 -2.84
CA LEU A 56 -6.52 -0.11 -2.44
C LEU A 56 -7.98 -0.16 -2.91
N ALA A 57 -8.73 0.93 -2.71
CA ALA A 57 -10.12 1.04 -3.17
C ALA A 57 -10.27 0.81 -4.67
N ARG A 58 -9.38 1.39 -5.48
CA ARG A 58 -9.41 1.23 -6.94
C ARG A 58 -9.08 -0.20 -7.39
N LYS A 59 -8.30 -0.94 -6.60
CA LYS A 59 -7.87 -2.30 -6.93
C LYS A 59 -8.82 -3.37 -6.42
N LEU A 60 -9.38 -3.20 -5.22
CA LEU A 60 -10.14 -4.25 -4.54
C LEU A 60 -11.65 -4.11 -4.72
N GLY A 61 -12.16 -2.90 -4.97
CA GLY A 61 -13.60 -2.65 -5.07
C GLY A 61 -14.25 -3.37 -6.25
N ASP A 62 -15.41 -3.98 -6.01
CA ASP A 62 -16.17 -4.77 -6.99
C ASP A 62 -17.67 -4.40 -6.97
N GLN A 63 -18.58 -5.34 -7.22
CA GLN A 63 -20.02 -5.10 -7.22
C GLN A 63 -20.64 -5.20 -5.82
N GLU A 64 -20.04 -6.03 -4.97
CA GLU A 64 -20.44 -6.40 -3.62
C GLU A 64 -19.95 -5.34 -2.62
N LEU A 65 -18.66 -4.99 -2.68
CA LEU A 65 -18.05 -3.94 -1.89
C LEU A 65 -17.47 -2.87 -2.82
N ARG A 66 -18.24 -1.79 -2.99
CA ARG A 66 -17.86 -0.68 -3.87
C ARG A 66 -16.56 -0.03 -3.40
N ALA A 67 -15.78 0.51 -4.36
CA ALA A 67 -14.50 1.16 -4.09
C ALA A 67 -14.57 2.23 -2.98
N MET A 68 -15.64 3.03 -2.91
CA MET A 68 -15.79 4.02 -1.83
C MET A 68 -15.89 3.37 -0.44
N SER A 69 -16.59 2.25 -0.30
CA SER A 69 -16.67 1.52 0.97
C SER A 69 -15.32 0.89 1.34
N VAL A 70 -14.60 0.32 0.36
CA VAL A 70 -13.22 -0.16 0.59
C VAL A 70 -12.33 0.98 1.10
N ARG A 71 -12.47 2.17 0.49
CA ARG A 71 -11.72 3.35 0.90
C ARG A 71 -12.02 3.76 2.34
N GLU A 72 -13.30 3.85 2.69
CA GLU A 72 -13.75 4.20 4.05
C GLU A 72 -13.20 3.20 5.09
N ILE A 73 -13.22 1.90 4.78
CA ILE A 73 -12.66 0.85 5.65
C ILE A 73 -11.14 1.04 5.84
N ALA A 74 -10.40 1.30 4.75
CA ALA A 74 -8.97 1.53 4.84
C ALA A 74 -8.65 2.83 5.61
N GLU A 75 -9.41 3.91 5.39
CA GLU A 75 -9.25 5.18 6.12
C GLU A 75 -9.59 5.03 7.61
N GLU A 76 -10.61 4.24 7.94
CA GLU A 76 -10.94 3.87 9.33
C GLU A 76 -9.74 3.18 10.00
N ALA A 77 -9.18 2.16 9.35
CA ALA A 77 -8.02 1.43 9.87
C ALA A 77 -6.80 2.34 10.06
N TYR A 78 -6.45 3.15 9.04
CA TYR A 78 -5.30 4.06 9.10
C TYR A 78 -5.45 5.18 10.13
N THR A 79 -6.67 5.64 10.36
CA THR A 79 -6.96 6.64 11.41
C THR A 79 -6.84 6.02 12.80
N ALA A 80 -7.29 4.77 12.96
CA ALA A 80 -7.22 4.05 14.22
C ALA A 80 -5.80 3.59 14.59
N ASP A 81 -4.99 3.21 13.60
CA ASP A 81 -3.62 2.73 13.81
C ASP A 81 -2.64 3.30 12.75
N SER A 82 -1.92 4.34 13.16
CA SER A 82 -0.89 4.98 12.33
C SER A 82 0.30 4.06 12.01
N ASN A 83 0.51 2.97 12.76
CA ASN A 83 1.60 2.02 12.47
C ASN A 83 1.38 1.28 11.15
N LEU A 84 0.14 1.18 10.66
CA LEU A 84 -0.15 0.60 9.35
C LEU A 84 0.51 1.41 8.23
N ILE A 85 0.51 2.74 8.34
CA ILE A 85 1.15 3.63 7.35
C ILE A 85 2.67 3.63 7.51
N ALA A 86 3.18 3.61 8.76
CA ALA A 86 4.61 3.45 9.00
C ALA A 86 5.13 2.13 8.40
N GLY A 87 4.35 1.05 8.52
CA GLY A 87 4.61 -0.24 7.88
C GLY A 87 4.64 -0.14 6.36
N ALA A 88 3.66 0.52 5.75
CA ALA A 88 3.64 0.76 4.30
C ALA A 88 4.88 1.55 3.81
N GLU A 89 5.33 2.56 4.56
CA GLU A 89 6.56 3.29 4.23
C GLU A 89 7.81 2.43 4.36
N ALA A 90 7.87 1.55 5.36
CA ALA A 90 8.96 0.60 5.50
C ALA A 90 8.96 -0.42 4.35
N ASP A 91 7.79 -0.92 3.95
CA ASP A 91 7.62 -1.86 2.85
C ASP A 91 8.02 -1.21 1.50
N LEU A 92 7.67 0.06 1.27
CA LEU A 92 8.14 0.80 0.07
C LEU A 92 9.65 1.01 0.06
N ARG A 93 10.26 1.31 1.22
CA ARG A 93 11.72 1.39 1.37
C ARG A 93 12.39 0.05 1.10
N ALA A 94 11.86 -1.02 1.66
CA ALA A 94 12.31 -2.38 1.43
C ALA A 94 12.36 -2.73 -0.05
N VAL A 95 11.29 -2.45 -0.80
CA VAL A 95 11.27 -2.68 -2.25
C VAL A 95 12.33 -1.83 -2.95
N PHE A 96 12.39 -0.53 -2.67
CA PHE A 96 13.35 0.36 -3.31
C PHE A 96 14.81 -0.03 -3.07
N GLU A 97 15.14 -0.49 -1.87
CA GLU A 97 16.50 -0.87 -1.48
C GLU A 97 16.91 -2.25 -1.99
N ARG A 98 15.96 -3.18 -2.07
CA ARG A 98 16.27 -4.60 -2.31
C ARG A 98 15.93 -5.09 -3.72
N ASP A 99 15.05 -4.42 -4.45
CA ASP A 99 14.70 -4.77 -5.82
C ASP A 99 15.58 -4.00 -6.83
N PRO A 100 16.52 -4.67 -7.55
CA PRO A 100 17.35 -4.03 -8.56
C PRO A 100 16.55 -3.50 -9.77
N ALA A 101 15.29 -3.90 -9.94
CA ALA A 101 14.40 -3.43 -11.00
C ALA A 101 13.63 -2.16 -10.61
N CYS A 102 13.53 -1.87 -9.30
CA CYS A 102 12.85 -0.69 -8.79
C CYS A 102 13.71 0.57 -9.06
N ARG A 103 13.05 1.64 -9.50
CA ARG A 103 13.66 2.93 -9.86
C ARG A 103 13.14 4.09 -9.02
N GLY A 104 12.15 3.84 -8.17
CA GLY A 104 11.50 4.84 -7.33
C GLY A 104 10.25 4.25 -6.65
N TYR A 105 9.69 4.96 -5.68
CA TYR A 105 8.56 4.48 -4.88
C TYR A 105 7.23 4.39 -5.65
N MET A 106 7.10 5.13 -6.75
CA MET A 106 5.89 5.13 -7.58
C MET A 106 5.61 3.78 -8.22
N GLN A 107 6.66 3.06 -8.65
CA GLN A 107 6.52 1.75 -9.26
C GLN A 107 5.86 0.72 -8.31
N PRO A 108 6.40 0.47 -7.10
CA PRO A 108 5.77 -0.45 -6.18
C PRO A 108 4.40 0.02 -5.71
N PHE A 109 4.24 1.31 -5.44
CA PHE A 109 2.97 1.88 -4.99
C PHE A 109 1.84 1.65 -6.00
N LEU A 110 2.10 1.83 -7.31
CA LEU A 110 1.07 1.72 -8.34
C LEU A 110 0.89 0.29 -8.88
N PHE A 111 1.99 -0.45 -9.04
CA PHE A 111 2.02 -1.62 -9.92
C PHE A 111 2.41 -2.92 -9.23
N PHE A 112 3.06 -2.88 -8.06
CA PHE A 112 3.55 -4.12 -7.46
C PHE A 112 2.46 -4.75 -6.61
N LYS A 113 1.95 -5.88 -7.11
CA LYS A 113 0.88 -6.61 -6.45
C LYS A 113 1.29 -7.20 -5.09
N GLY A 114 2.57 -7.53 -4.90
CA GLY A 114 3.09 -7.98 -3.61
C GLY A 114 2.96 -6.90 -2.53
N PHE A 115 3.34 -5.65 -2.85
CA PHE A 115 3.14 -4.50 -1.96
C PHE A 115 1.66 -4.28 -1.66
N LEU A 116 0.80 -4.26 -2.69
CA LEU A 116 -0.64 -4.02 -2.52
C LEU A 116 -1.34 -5.13 -1.72
N ALA A 117 -0.95 -6.39 -1.92
CA ALA A 117 -1.45 -7.54 -1.17
C ALA A 117 -1.06 -7.45 0.31
N LEU A 118 0.19 -7.06 0.60
CA LEU A 118 0.65 -6.84 1.96
C LEU A 118 -0.15 -5.73 2.66
N GLN A 119 -0.38 -4.59 1.99
CA GLN A 119 -1.18 -3.51 2.58
C GLN A 119 -2.65 -3.93 2.77
N THR A 120 -3.19 -4.75 1.86
CA THR A 120 -4.55 -5.32 1.98
C THR A 120 -4.64 -6.26 3.18
N GLN A 121 -3.64 -7.11 3.37
CA GLN A 121 -3.54 -8.00 4.52
C GLN A 121 -3.51 -7.22 5.83
N ARG A 122 -2.76 -6.11 5.91
CA ARG A 122 -2.69 -5.29 7.13
C ARG A 122 -4.05 -4.69 7.51
N VAL A 123 -4.82 -4.21 6.52
CA VAL A 123 -6.20 -3.74 6.75
C VAL A 123 -7.10 -4.91 7.17
N ALA A 124 -6.97 -6.08 6.55
CA ALA A 124 -7.71 -7.28 6.93
C ALA A 124 -7.36 -7.77 8.35
N HIS A 125 -6.08 -7.69 8.74
CA HIS A 125 -5.61 -8.02 10.08
C HIS A 125 -6.18 -7.07 11.13
N TRP A 126 -6.22 -5.77 10.82
CA TRP A 126 -6.86 -4.79 11.68
C TRP A 126 -8.35 -5.12 11.88
N LEU A 127 -9.09 -5.42 10.81
CA LEU A 127 -10.49 -5.85 10.90
C LEU A 127 -10.69 -7.14 11.71
N TRP A 128 -9.78 -8.10 11.54
CA TRP A 128 -9.76 -9.34 12.32
C TRP A 128 -9.65 -9.06 13.82
N ALA A 129 -8.76 -8.15 14.23
CA ALA A 129 -8.61 -7.73 15.62
C ALA A 129 -9.84 -6.98 16.16
N GLN A 130 -10.66 -6.39 15.30
CA GLN A 130 -11.96 -5.78 15.65
C GLN A 130 -13.15 -6.76 15.62
N HIS A 131 -12.90 -8.07 15.51
CA HIS A 131 -13.94 -9.11 15.36
C HIS A 131 -14.83 -8.93 14.12
N ARG A 132 -14.36 -8.21 13.09
CA ARG A 132 -15.05 -8.04 11.79
C ARG A 132 -14.57 -9.11 10.79
N GLU A 133 -14.58 -10.37 11.22
CA GLU A 133 -13.94 -11.49 10.51
C GLU A 133 -14.48 -11.71 9.09
N THR A 134 -15.80 -11.62 8.88
CA THR A 134 -16.41 -11.76 7.54
C THR A 134 -15.83 -10.75 6.55
N LEU A 135 -15.59 -9.51 6.98
CA LEU A 135 -15.02 -8.48 6.12
C LEU A 135 -13.51 -8.69 5.93
N ALA A 136 -12.82 -9.17 6.96
CA ALA A 136 -11.41 -9.53 6.86
C ALA A 136 -11.19 -10.67 5.83
N PHE A 137 -12.00 -11.73 5.88
CA PHE A 137 -11.98 -12.81 4.90
C PHE A 137 -12.36 -12.34 3.50
N TYR A 138 -13.30 -11.41 3.40
CA TYR A 138 -13.64 -10.82 2.11
C TYR A 138 -12.44 -10.08 1.49
N LEU A 139 -11.72 -9.26 2.26
CA LEU A 139 -10.49 -8.60 1.77
C LEU A 139 -9.38 -9.61 1.42
N GLN A 140 -9.24 -10.70 2.17
CA GLN A 140 -8.35 -11.80 1.82
C GLN A 140 -8.71 -12.40 0.46
N SER A 141 -10.00 -12.71 0.21
CA SER A 141 -10.47 -13.24 -1.07
C SER A 141 -10.16 -12.28 -2.22
N ARG A 142 -10.45 -10.99 -2.05
CA ARG A 142 -10.16 -9.97 -3.06
C ARG A 142 -8.66 -9.82 -3.32
N SER A 143 -7.81 -9.93 -2.29
CA SER A 143 -6.35 -9.98 -2.47
C SER A 143 -5.90 -11.21 -3.28
N SER A 144 -6.46 -12.39 -2.98
CA SER A 144 -6.17 -13.62 -3.71
C SER A 144 -6.59 -13.52 -5.18
N GLU A 145 -7.75 -12.93 -5.46
CA GLU A 145 -8.28 -12.78 -6.83
C GLU A 145 -7.49 -11.74 -7.64
N GLU A 146 -7.24 -10.55 -7.08
CA GLU A 146 -6.63 -9.43 -7.82
C GLU A 146 -5.10 -9.52 -7.88
N PHE A 147 -4.47 -10.02 -6.81
CA PHE A 147 -3.02 -10.05 -6.66
C PHE A 147 -2.43 -11.45 -6.73
N GLN A 148 -3.25 -12.51 -6.66
CA GLN A 148 -2.80 -13.90 -6.60
C GLN A 148 -1.89 -14.14 -5.38
N VAL A 149 -2.19 -13.45 -4.29
CA VAL A 149 -1.52 -13.54 -2.99
C VAL A 149 -2.59 -13.79 -1.94
N ASP A 150 -2.53 -14.96 -1.32
CA ASP A 150 -3.49 -15.40 -0.30
C ASP A 150 -2.82 -15.39 1.08
N ILE A 151 -3.18 -14.41 1.91
CA ILE A 151 -2.65 -14.30 3.27
C ILE A 151 -3.81 -14.24 4.25
N HIS A 152 -3.83 -15.19 5.18
CA HIS A 152 -4.85 -15.24 6.20
C HIS A 152 -4.85 -13.95 7.06
N PRO A 153 -6.00 -13.35 7.38
CA PRO A 153 -6.07 -12.12 8.17
C PRO A 153 -5.41 -12.22 9.53
N ALA A 154 -5.49 -13.37 10.21
CA ALA A 154 -4.84 -13.56 11.52
C ALA A 154 -3.29 -13.63 11.47
N THR A 155 -2.69 -13.71 10.27
CA THR A 155 -1.23 -13.77 10.10
C THR A 155 -0.60 -12.52 10.70
N ARG A 156 0.44 -12.70 11.53
CA ARG A 156 1.23 -11.59 12.08
C ARG A 156 2.41 -11.30 11.17
N ILE A 157 2.46 -10.09 10.62
CA ILE A 157 3.51 -9.67 9.69
C ILE A 157 4.15 -8.38 10.20
N GLY A 158 5.48 -8.40 10.31
CA GLY A 158 6.33 -7.23 10.61
C GLY A 158 6.30 -6.19 9.49
N SER A 159 7.28 -5.31 9.48
CA SER A 159 7.42 -4.17 8.56
C SER A 159 8.71 -4.28 7.74
N GLY A 160 8.79 -3.56 6.62
CA GLY A 160 9.93 -3.72 5.71
C GLY A 160 9.86 -5.06 4.99
N VAL A 161 8.67 -5.59 4.72
CA VAL A 161 8.51 -6.86 4.03
C VAL A 161 8.44 -6.62 2.53
N PHE A 162 9.26 -7.35 1.77
CA PHE A 162 9.28 -7.28 0.32
C PHE A 162 8.74 -8.57 -0.30
N VAL A 163 7.57 -8.49 -0.94
CA VAL A 163 6.99 -9.61 -1.69
C VAL A 163 7.31 -9.45 -3.18
N ASP A 164 8.35 -10.10 -3.66
CA ASP A 164 8.74 -10.03 -5.08
C ASP A 164 7.86 -10.93 -5.96
N HIS A 165 7.40 -10.38 -7.09
CA HIS A 165 6.43 -10.93 -8.03
C HIS A 165 5.06 -11.32 -7.47
N GLY A 166 4.95 -11.91 -6.28
CA GLY A 166 3.73 -12.18 -5.52
C GLY A 166 2.86 -13.36 -5.98
N THR A 167 2.97 -13.81 -7.23
CA THR A 167 2.07 -14.86 -7.76
C THR A 167 2.18 -16.18 -6.99
N GLY A 168 1.05 -16.68 -6.49
CA GLY A 168 0.94 -18.01 -5.89
C GLY A 168 1.43 -18.10 -4.45
N ILE A 169 1.71 -16.95 -3.81
CA ILE A 169 2.07 -16.93 -2.39
C ILE A 169 0.84 -17.26 -1.55
N VAL A 170 1.01 -18.19 -0.60
CA VAL A 170 0.01 -18.59 0.38
C VAL A 170 0.63 -18.56 1.78
N ILE A 171 0.05 -17.78 2.69
CA ILE A 171 0.50 -17.66 4.07
C ILE A 171 -0.69 -17.93 5.02
N GLY A 172 -0.57 -19.00 5.80
CA GLY A 172 -1.65 -19.52 6.64
C GLY A 172 -1.81 -18.83 7.99
N GLU A 173 -2.95 -19.09 8.64
CA GLU A 173 -3.45 -18.44 9.86
C GLU A 173 -2.43 -18.26 10.98
N THR A 174 -1.63 -19.29 11.25
CA THR A 174 -0.72 -19.33 12.42
C THR A 174 0.69 -18.84 12.11
N ALA A 175 0.95 -18.43 10.87
CA ALA A 175 2.27 -17.97 10.45
C ALA A 175 2.64 -16.63 11.12
N VAL A 176 3.95 -16.45 11.29
CA VAL A 176 4.54 -15.21 11.77
C VAL A 176 5.69 -14.84 10.84
N ILE A 177 5.63 -13.65 10.27
CA ILE A 177 6.68 -13.08 9.43
C ILE A 177 7.27 -11.89 10.19
N GLY A 178 8.59 -11.89 10.37
CA GLY A 178 9.30 -10.82 11.06
C GLY A 178 9.46 -9.55 10.22
N ASP A 179 10.18 -8.58 10.77
CA ASP A 179 10.61 -7.40 10.03
C ASP A 179 11.71 -7.76 9.00
N ASP A 180 11.82 -6.95 7.94
CA ASP A 180 12.89 -7.01 6.94
C ASP A 180 13.04 -8.34 6.17
N VAL A 181 11.95 -9.09 6.04
CA VAL A 181 11.88 -10.32 5.23
C VAL A 181 11.65 -10.00 3.75
N SER A 182 12.28 -10.76 2.86
CA SER A 182 12.02 -10.79 1.41
C SER A 182 11.58 -12.20 0.99
#